data_AF-A0A6P4C957-F1
#
_entry.id   AF-A0A6P4C957-F1
#
_cell.length_a   1.000
_cell.length_b   1.000
_cell.length_c   1.000
_cell.angle_alpha   90.00
_cell.angle_beta   90.00
_cell.angle_gamma   90.00
#
_symmetry.space_group_name_H-M   'P 1'
#
loop_
_entity.id
_entity.type
_entity.pdbx_description
1 polymer ?
#
loop_
_entity_poly.entity_id
_entity_poly.type
_entity_poly.pdbx_seq_one_letter_code
_entity_poly.pdbx_strand_id
1 'polypeptide(L)'
;MKDVGLWIISKVVLNHSHPCCPDQAEMLKQHMELSMFVRRSIETHEEVGIRPSKTYQSFVAATCSHRELSFIEKDIRNYITREVRNISEEDDAKEFRKYLADARSRAAFDYFGDVVSFDTTYNTNRYNLVLGSFVGMNHHGGKAPKGILTDQCASIQRAIELCMPITIHR
;
A
#
# COMPACT_ATOMS: atom_id res chain seq x y z
N MET A 1 -24.44 49.18 -3.56
CA MET A 1 -24.90 47.79 -3.76
C MET A 1 -23.67 46.92 -3.74
N LYS A 2 -23.64 45.88 -2.91
CA LYS A 2 -22.49 44.97 -2.79
C LYS A 2 -22.46 44.05 -4.00
N ASP A 3 -21.30 43.92 -4.62
CA ASP A 3 -21.04 43.02 -5.74
C ASP A 3 -21.48 41.61 -5.37
N VAL A 4 -22.41 41.08 -6.16
CA VAL A 4 -22.84 39.69 -6.12
C VAL A 4 -21.61 38.86 -6.51
N GLY A 5 -21.31 37.78 -5.76
CA GLY A 5 -20.13 36.92 -5.88
C GLY A 5 -19.99 36.16 -7.21
N LEU A 6 -20.06 36.88 -8.33
CA LEU A 6 -19.77 36.38 -9.66
C LEU A 6 -18.27 36.54 -9.92
N TRP A 7 -17.67 35.43 -10.34
CA TRP A 7 -16.32 35.42 -10.86
C TRP A 7 -16.33 36.02 -12.26
N ILE A 8 -15.49 37.04 -12.50
CA ILE A 8 -15.31 37.66 -13.82
C ILE A 8 -13.93 37.28 -14.33
N ILE A 9 -13.87 36.67 -15.51
CA ILE A 9 -12.59 36.43 -16.21
C ILE A 9 -12.08 37.78 -16.73
N SER A 10 -10.98 38.27 -16.18
CA SER A 10 -10.44 39.61 -16.48
C SER A 10 -9.51 39.65 -17.70
N LYS A 11 -8.91 38.52 -18.07
CA LYS A 11 -7.96 38.43 -19.19
C LYS A 11 -7.87 37.01 -19.73
N VAL A 12 -7.91 36.87 -21.05
CA VAL A 12 -7.62 35.63 -21.77
C VAL A 12 -6.51 35.92 -22.78
N VAL A 13 -5.44 35.12 -22.77
CA VAL A 13 -4.34 35.21 -23.73
C VAL A 13 -4.31 33.91 -24.53
N LEU A 14 -4.60 34.02 -25.83
CA LEU A 14 -4.70 32.86 -26.73
C LEU A 14 -3.40 32.60 -27.51
N ASN A 15 -2.43 33.52 -27.44
CA ASN A 15 -1.16 33.37 -28.13
C ASN A 15 -0.24 32.49 -27.30
N HIS A 16 0.20 31.39 -27.91
CA HIS A 16 1.18 30.47 -27.35
C HIS A 16 2.49 30.58 -28.12
N SER A 17 3.62 30.39 -27.43
CA SER A 17 4.95 30.34 -28.07
C SER A 17 5.25 28.99 -28.73
N HIS A 18 4.28 28.08 -28.74
CA HIS A 18 4.34 26.76 -29.35
C HIS A 18 2.96 26.38 -29.92
N PRO A 19 2.89 25.48 -30.91
CA PRO A 19 1.64 24.87 -31.31
C PRO A 19 0.95 24.21 -30.12
N CYS A 20 -0.36 24.37 -29.99
CA CYS A 20 -1.14 23.61 -29.03
C CYS A 20 -1.45 22.23 -29.60
N CYS A 21 -1.20 21.18 -28.82
CA CYS A 21 -1.50 19.79 -29.18
C CYS A 21 -2.66 19.28 -28.31
N PRO A 22 -3.92 19.62 -28.63
CA PRO A 22 -5.07 19.17 -27.86
C PRO A 22 -5.17 17.64 -27.77
N ASP A 23 -4.68 16.93 -28.79
CA ASP A 23 -4.62 15.46 -28.81
C ASP A 23 -3.76 14.85 -27.70
N GLN A 24 -2.85 15.63 -27.09
CA GLN A 24 -2.03 15.20 -25.95
C GLN A 24 -2.62 15.61 -24.59
N ALA A 25 -3.72 16.37 -24.58
CA ALA A 25 -4.36 16.83 -23.35
C ALA A 25 -4.92 15.67 -22.51
N GLU A 26 -5.31 14.55 -23.14
CA GLU A 26 -5.75 13.34 -22.44
C GLU A 26 -4.65 12.69 -21.58
N MET A 27 -3.38 12.97 -21.89
CA MET A 27 -2.22 12.50 -21.09
C MET A 27 -1.96 13.38 -19.85
N LEU A 28 -2.73 14.45 -19.65
CA LEU A 28 -2.63 15.26 -18.44
C LEU A 28 -3.14 14.46 -17.26
N LYS A 29 -2.47 14.61 -16.11
CA LYS A 29 -2.81 13.90 -14.86
C LYS A 29 -4.28 14.03 -14.44
N GLN A 30 -4.94 15.14 -14.81
CA GLN A 30 -6.36 15.40 -14.52
C GLN A 30 -7.31 14.52 -15.34
N HIS A 31 -6.86 14.03 -16.50
CA HIS A 31 -7.60 13.13 -17.38
C HIS A 31 -7.16 11.67 -17.25
N MET A 32 -6.01 11.40 -16.60
CA MET A 32 -5.52 10.05 -16.35
C MET A 32 -6.16 9.42 -15.11
N GLU A 33 -7.34 8.83 -15.31
CA GLU A 33 -8.04 8.05 -14.29
C GLU A 33 -8.13 6.55 -14.67
N LEU A 34 -7.75 5.69 -13.72
CA LEU A 34 -8.00 4.26 -13.81
C LEU A 34 -9.46 3.99 -13.45
N SER A 35 -10.23 3.48 -14.42
CA SER A 35 -11.61 3.04 -14.20
C SER A 35 -11.67 1.89 -13.19
N MET A 36 -12.83 1.66 -12.56
CA MET A 36 -13.01 0.57 -11.60
C MET A 36 -12.68 -0.81 -12.21
N PHE A 37 -13.04 -1.02 -13.48
CA PHE A 37 -12.73 -2.27 -14.19
C PHE A 37 -11.21 -2.48 -14.34
N VAL A 38 -10.49 -1.42 -14.70
CA VAL A 38 -9.04 -1.45 -14.85
C VAL A 38 -8.36 -1.72 -13.50
N ARG A 39 -8.80 -1.04 -12.43
CA ARG A 39 -8.30 -1.27 -11.07
C ARG A 39 -8.45 -2.71 -10.62
N ARG A 40 -9.64 -3.29 -10.78
CA ARG A 40 -9.91 -4.68 -10.41
C ARG A 40 -9.04 -5.67 -11.17
N SER A 41 -8.83 -5.41 -12.45
CA SER A 41 -7.96 -6.25 -13.29
C SER A 41 -6.48 -6.13 -12.85
N ILE A 42 -6.02 -4.93 -12.48
CA ILE A 42 -4.67 -4.72 -11.94
C ILE A 42 -4.49 -5.47 -10.61
N GLU A 43 -5.48 -5.42 -9.71
CA GLU A 43 -5.47 -6.14 -8.43
C GLU A 43 -5.33 -7.64 -8.63
N THR A 44 -6.19 -8.23 -9.48
CA THR A 44 -6.10 -9.66 -9.81
C THR A 44 -4.75 -10.04 -10.39
N HIS A 45 -4.14 -9.17 -11.21
CA HIS A 45 -2.82 -9.42 -11.78
C HIS A 45 -1.70 -9.34 -10.74
N GLU A 46 -1.78 -8.41 -9.78
CA GLU A 46 -0.81 -8.32 -8.67
C GLU A 46 -0.93 -9.52 -7.73
N GLU A 47 -2.15 -9.99 -7.43
CA GLU A 47 -2.39 -11.18 -6.60
C GLU A 47 -1.69 -12.44 -7.15
N VAL A 48 -1.66 -12.60 -8.47
CA VAL A 48 -0.96 -13.71 -9.13
C VAL A 48 0.50 -13.40 -9.48
N GLY A 49 1.02 -12.22 -9.10
CA GLY A 49 2.40 -11.81 -9.29
C GLY A 49 2.79 -11.46 -10.73
N ILE A 50 1.82 -11.05 -11.57
CA ILE A 50 2.11 -10.60 -12.94
C ILE A 50 2.81 -9.25 -12.90
N ARG A 51 3.94 -9.14 -13.61
CA ARG A 51 4.69 -7.88 -13.69
C ARG A 51 3.83 -6.74 -14.25
N PRO A 52 3.93 -5.52 -13.69
CA PRO A 52 3.14 -4.36 -14.15
C PRO A 52 3.24 -4.08 -15.65
N SER A 53 4.42 -4.31 -16.25
CA SER A 53 4.61 -4.15 -17.69
C SER A 53 3.80 -5.15 -18.51
N LYS A 54 3.62 -6.39 -18.04
CA LYS A 54 2.76 -7.39 -18.69
C LYS A 54 1.28 -7.07 -18.53
N THR A 55 0.89 -6.56 -17.36
CA THR A 55 -0.47 -6.05 -17.11
C THR A 55 -0.81 -4.87 -18.02
N TYR A 56 0.11 -3.92 -18.20
CA TYR A 56 -0.09 -2.83 -19.17
C TYR A 56 -0.28 -3.38 -20.60
N GLN A 57 0.61 -4.29 -21.02
CA GLN A 57 0.55 -4.89 -22.35
C GLN A 57 -0.74 -5.69 -22.60
N SER A 58 -1.35 -6.31 -21.58
CA SER A 58 -2.66 -6.96 -21.76
C SER A 58 -3.78 -5.97 -22.07
N PHE A 59 -3.76 -4.76 -21.49
CA PHE A 59 -4.75 -3.72 -21.82
C PHE A 59 -4.51 -3.14 -23.21
N VAL A 60 -3.25 -2.96 -23.60
CA VAL A 60 -2.89 -2.54 -24.96
C VAL A 60 -3.35 -3.58 -25.98
N ALA A 61 -3.17 -4.87 -25.69
CA ALA A 61 -3.65 -5.94 -26.56
C ALA A 61 -5.18 -5.95 -26.69
N ALA A 62 -5.91 -5.59 -25.64
CA ALA A 62 -7.38 -5.52 -25.66
C ALA A 62 -7.93 -4.32 -26.43
N THR A 63 -7.20 -3.20 -26.47
CA THR A 63 -7.58 -1.96 -27.18
C THR A 63 -6.92 -1.85 -28.56
N CYS A 64 -6.04 -2.80 -28.91
CA CYS A 64 -5.22 -2.76 -30.13
C CYS A 64 -4.35 -1.50 -30.29
N SER A 65 -4.30 -0.60 -29.30
CA SER A 65 -3.66 0.70 -29.41
C SER A 65 -3.26 1.25 -28.04
N HIS A 66 -2.04 1.77 -27.96
CA HIS A 66 -1.60 2.52 -26.78
C HIS A 66 -2.35 3.84 -26.58
N ARG A 67 -2.93 4.41 -27.64
CA ARG A 67 -3.55 5.74 -27.62
C ARG A 67 -4.99 5.73 -27.12
N GLU A 68 -5.63 4.56 -27.04
CA GLU A 68 -7.00 4.43 -26.53
C GLU A 68 -7.05 4.25 -25.01
N LEU A 69 -5.90 4.01 -24.36
CA LEU A 69 -5.82 3.90 -22.92
C LEU A 69 -5.69 5.28 -22.29
N SER A 70 -6.57 5.58 -21.34
CA SER A 70 -6.54 6.79 -20.51
C SER A 70 -5.41 6.80 -19.47
N PHE A 71 -4.48 5.84 -19.53
CA PHE A 71 -3.42 5.66 -18.53
C PHE A 71 -2.18 5.01 -19.14
N ILE A 72 -1.05 5.17 -18.48
CA ILE A 72 0.24 4.61 -18.87
C ILE A 72 0.71 3.55 -17.87
N GLU A 73 1.74 2.77 -18.23
CA GLU A 73 2.34 1.76 -17.33
C GLU A 73 2.77 2.37 -15.97
N LYS A 74 3.21 3.63 -15.98
CA LYS A 74 3.57 4.37 -14.75
C LYS A 74 2.39 4.46 -13.78
N ASP A 75 1.16 4.61 -14.27
CA ASP A 75 -0.03 4.71 -13.44
C ASP A 75 -0.38 3.39 -12.78
N ILE A 76 -0.23 2.27 -13.50
CA ILE A 76 -0.34 0.92 -12.93
C ILE A 76 0.67 0.74 -11.80
N ARG A 77 1.93 1.12 -12.03
CA ARG A 77 2.99 1.01 -11.00
C ARG A 77 2.68 1.87 -9.78
N ASN A 78 2.21 3.10 -10.00
CA ASN A 78 1.80 4.00 -8.92
C ASN A 78 0.62 3.42 -8.14
N TYR A 79 -0.38 2.84 -8.83
CA TYR A 79 -1.55 2.21 -8.20
C TYR A 79 -1.18 1.01 -7.32
N ILE A 80 -0.37 0.09 -7.85
CA ILE A 80 0.10 -1.08 -7.09
C ILE A 80 0.90 -0.63 -5.85
N THR A 81 1.80 0.33 -6.03
CA THR A 81 2.65 0.81 -4.93
C THR A 81 1.83 1.56 -3.87
N ARG A 82 0.89 2.41 -4.28
CA ARG A 82 0.20 3.33 -3.37
C ARG A 82 -1.07 2.77 -2.79
N GLU A 83 -1.84 1.98 -3.54
CA GLU A 83 -3.13 1.49 -3.07
C GLU A 83 -3.03 0.02 -2.69
N VAL A 84 -2.55 -0.85 -3.57
CA VAL A 84 -2.55 -2.30 -3.27
C VAL A 84 -1.62 -2.64 -2.10
N ARG A 85 -0.39 -2.14 -2.12
CA ARG A 85 0.59 -2.42 -1.05
C ARG A 85 0.29 -1.69 0.26
N ASN A 86 -0.09 -0.42 0.22
CA ASN A 86 -0.42 0.30 1.45
C ASN A 86 -1.70 -0.22 2.12
N ILE A 87 -2.72 -0.64 1.34
CA ILE A 87 -3.94 -1.27 1.90
C ILE A 87 -3.57 -2.58 2.58
N SER A 88 -2.73 -3.40 1.93
CA SER A 88 -2.17 -4.63 2.49
C SER A 88 -1.45 -4.36 3.83
N GLU A 89 -0.55 -3.39 3.87
CA GLU A 89 0.18 -3.01 5.08
C GLU A 89 -0.75 -2.53 6.20
N GLU A 90 -1.84 -1.82 5.88
CA GLU A 90 -2.81 -1.34 6.85
C GLU A 90 -3.67 -2.47 7.42
N ASP A 91 -4.09 -3.42 6.57
CA ASP A 91 -4.81 -4.61 6.99
C ASP A 91 -3.95 -5.50 7.91
N ASP A 92 -2.66 -5.67 7.59
CA ASP A 92 -1.71 -6.38 8.45
C ASP A 92 -1.58 -5.71 9.81
N ALA A 93 -1.39 -4.39 9.84
CA ALA A 93 -1.31 -3.64 11.09
C ALA A 93 -2.61 -3.71 11.89
N LYS A 94 -3.76 -3.74 11.22
CA LYS A 94 -5.06 -3.92 11.88
C LYS A 94 -5.20 -5.32 12.48
N GLU A 95 -4.82 -6.36 11.76
CA GLU A 95 -4.89 -7.74 12.25
C GLU A 95 -3.88 -8.00 13.39
N PHE A 96 -2.66 -7.51 13.24
CA PHE A 96 -1.64 -7.54 14.28
C PHE A 96 -2.08 -6.82 15.56
N ARG A 97 -2.76 -5.66 15.45
CA ARG A 97 -3.35 -4.97 16.61
C ARG A 97 -4.42 -5.81 17.31
N LYS A 98 -5.32 -6.45 16.56
CA LYS A 98 -6.33 -7.34 17.16
C LYS A 98 -5.67 -8.48 17.92
N TYR A 99 -4.62 -9.06 17.34
CA TYR A 99 -3.87 -10.14 17.96
C TYR A 99 -3.16 -9.71 19.24
N LEU A 100 -2.49 -8.55 19.26
CA LEU A 100 -1.90 -7.97 20.49
C LEU A 100 -2.96 -7.54 21.51
N ALA A 101 -4.19 -7.28 21.07
CA ALA A 101 -5.31 -7.02 21.96
C ALA A 101 -5.87 -8.30 22.64
N ASP A 102 -5.46 -9.50 22.20
CA ASP A 102 -5.86 -10.76 22.83
C ASP A 102 -5.13 -11.00 24.15
N ALA A 103 -5.87 -11.52 25.15
CA ALA A 103 -5.33 -11.73 26.49
C ALA A 103 -4.27 -12.85 26.55
N ARG A 104 -4.38 -13.89 25.70
CA ARG A 104 -3.40 -14.98 25.67
C ARG A 104 -2.12 -14.52 25.00
N SER A 105 -2.22 -13.73 23.92
CA SER A 105 -1.05 -13.13 23.26
C SER A 105 -0.28 -12.21 24.19
N ARG A 106 -0.98 -11.38 24.99
CA ARG A 106 -0.34 -10.56 26.04
C ARG A 106 0.32 -11.40 27.12
N ALA A 107 -0.36 -12.45 27.62
CA ALA A 107 0.22 -13.32 28.63
C ALA A 107 1.45 -14.09 28.12
N ALA A 108 1.44 -14.50 26.84
CA ALA A 108 2.58 -15.11 26.19
C ALA A 108 3.72 -14.10 26.02
N PHE A 109 3.43 -12.87 25.61
CA PHE A 109 4.42 -11.80 25.53
C PHE A 109 5.05 -11.51 26.90
N ASP A 110 4.24 -11.38 27.96
CA ASP A 110 4.71 -11.18 29.33
C ASP A 110 5.54 -12.36 29.85
N TYR A 111 5.19 -13.58 29.45
CA TYR A 111 5.87 -14.81 29.89
C TYR A 111 7.18 -15.06 29.15
N PHE A 112 7.19 -14.86 27.82
CA PHE A 112 8.37 -15.14 27.00
C PHE A 112 9.34 -13.97 26.96
N GLY A 113 8.87 -12.73 27.14
CA GLY A 113 9.63 -11.54 27.56
C GLY A 113 10.82 -11.07 26.71
N ASP A 114 11.27 -11.90 25.77
CA ASP A 114 12.68 -11.92 25.42
C ASP A 114 12.94 -11.45 24.00
N VAL A 115 12.70 -12.27 22.99
CA VAL A 115 12.68 -11.82 21.59
C VAL A 115 11.53 -12.55 20.94
N VAL A 116 10.53 -11.79 20.49
CA VAL A 116 9.49 -12.34 19.62
C VAL A 116 9.91 -12.01 18.20
N SER A 117 10.36 -13.02 17.45
CA SER A 117 10.40 -12.92 16.00
C SER A 117 8.99 -13.11 15.48
N PHE A 118 8.43 -12.10 14.81
CA PHE A 118 7.17 -12.23 14.07
C PHE A 118 7.53 -12.25 12.58
N ASP A 119 7.61 -13.45 12.03
CA ASP A 119 7.77 -13.63 10.59
C ASP A 119 6.39 -13.65 9.95
N THR A 120 5.89 -12.49 9.54
CA THR A 120 4.84 -12.41 8.52
C THR A 120 5.48 -12.61 7.17
N THR A 121 5.86 -13.85 6.85
CA THR A 121 5.99 -14.23 5.44
C THR A 121 4.63 -14.05 4.79
N TYR A 122 4.43 -12.85 4.23
CA TYR A 122 3.28 -12.43 3.45
C TYR A 122 3.00 -13.49 2.37
N ASN A 123 1.81 -14.10 2.39
CA ASN A 123 1.25 -14.91 1.30
C ASN A 123 2.08 -16.07 0.72
N THR A 124 2.39 -17.13 1.49
CA THR A 124 2.78 -18.42 0.87
C THR A 124 2.08 -19.67 1.42
N ASN A 125 1.11 -19.53 2.33
CA ASN A 125 0.17 -20.63 2.51
C ASN A 125 -0.93 -20.51 1.45
N ARG A 126 -1.06 -21.54 0.62
CA ARG A 126 -2.13 -21.78 -0.39
C ARG A 126 -3.58 -21.70 0.13
N TYR A 127 -3.79 -21.23 1.35
CA TYR A 127 -5.07 -21.09 2.05
C TYR A 127 -5.37 -19.65 2.50
N ASN A 128 -4.59 -18.62 2.11
CA ASN A 128 -4.79 -17.23 2.57
C ASN A 128 -4.81 -17.09 4.11
N LEU A 129 -4.01 -17.88 4.81
CA LEU A 129 -3.93 -17.86 6.27
C LEU A 129 -2.67 -17.10 6.72
N VAL A 130 -2.85 -16.07 7.55
CA VAL A 130 -1.77 -15.39 8.27
C VAL A 130 -1.21 -16.38 9.29
N LEU A 131 -0.03 -16.93 9.00
CA LEU A 131 0.74 -17.76 9.93
C LEU A 131 1.84 -16.89 10.53
N GLY A 132 1.58 -16.31 11.70
CA GLY A 132 2.63 -15.69 12.51
C GLY A 132 3.34 -16.77 13.34
N SER A 133 4.56 -17.14 12.97
CA SER A 133 5.38 -18.00 13.81
C SER A 133 6.07 -17.17 14.89
N PHE A 134 6.02 -17.63 16.14
CA PHE A 134 6.74 -17.03 17.26
C PHE A 134 7.95 -17.90 17.56
N VAL A 135 9.16 -17.34 17.39
CA VAL A 135 10.38 -17.95 17.92
C VAL A 135 10.84 -17.10 19.09
N GLY A 136 10.66 -17.63 20.30
CA GLY A 136 11.19 -17.07 21.53
C GLY A 136 12.54 -17.70 21.86
N MET A 137 13.56 -16.90 22.17
CA MET A 137 14.79 -17.39 22.80
C MET A 137 14.77 -17.04 24.28
N ASN A 138 14.80 -18.03 25.17
CA ASN A 138 14.97 -17.80 26.59
C ASN A 138 16.47 -17.84 26.95
N HIS A 139 17.00 -16.81 27.60
CA HIS A 139 18.31 -16.93 28.24
C HIS A 139 18.15 -17.67 29.57
N HIS A 140 18.54 -18.95 29.62
CA HIS A 140 18.75 -19.70 30.87
C HIS A 140 19.89 -19.06 31.71
N GLY A 141 19.68 -17.86 32.27
CA GLY A 141 20.76 -17.13 32.96
C GLY A 141 20.53 -15.65 33.31
N GLY A 142 19.36 -15.06 33.05
CA GLY A 142 18.90 -13.91 33.85
C GLY A 142 19.26 -12.49 33.37
N LYS A 143 19.01 -12.16 32.10
CA LYS A 143 18.71 -10.76 31.73
C LYS A 143 17.56 -10.69 30.73
N ALA A 144 16.58 -9.84 31.04
CA ALA A 144 15.43 -9.53 30.20
C ALA A 144 15.87 -8.82 28.90
N PRO A 145 15.60 -9.37 27.73
CA PRO A 145 15.68 -8.67 26.47
C PRO A 145 14.44 -7.79 26.23
N LYS A 146 14.58 -6.86 25.28
CA LYS A 146 13.81 -5.61 25.21
C LYS A 146 13.26 -5.30 23.82
N GLY A 147 13.16 -6.31 22.94
CA GLY A 147 12.89 -6.04 21.53
C GLY A 147 12.11 -7.11 20.79
N ILE A 148 11.28 -6.64 19.85
CA ILE A 148 10.57 -7.46 18.87
C ILE A 148 11.33 -7.34 17.55
N LEU A 149 11.61 -8.46 16.90
CA LEU A 149 12.11 -8.51 15.52
C LEU A 149 10.91 -8.81 14.63
N THR A 150 10.46 -7.84 13.86
CA THR A 150 9.51 -8.10 12.76
C THR A 150 10.15 -7.66 11.45
N ASP A 151 9.54 -8.01 10.33
CA ASP A 151 9.80 -7.27 9.09
C ASP A 151 9.66 -5.76 9.37
N GLN A 152 10.65 -4.97 8.94
CA GLN A 152 10.63 -3.52 9.13
C GLN A 152 9.60 -2.89 8.17
N CYS A 153 8.31 -3.12 8.41
CA CYS A 153 7.23 -2.40 7.75
C CYS A 153 6.70 -1.29 8.66
N ALA A 154 6.49 -0.11 8.07
CA ALA A 154 6.12 1.09 8.82
C ALA A 154 4.73 0.99 9.48
N SER A 155 3.90 0.03 9.04
CA SER A 155 2.57 -0.20 9.58
C SER A 155 2.61 -1.07 10.85
N ILE A 156 3.42 -2.13 10.89
CA ILE A 156 3.63 -2.97 12.09
C ILE A 156 4.36 -2.18 13.18
N GLN A 157 5.35 -1.35 12.81
CA GLN A 157 6.00 -0.46 13.79
C GLN A 157 4.97 0.45 14.50
N ARG A 158 4.08 1.10 13.74
CA ARG A 158 3.00 1.94 14.29
C ARG A 158 2.03 1.15 15.17
N ALA A 159 1.74 -0.10 14.82
CA ALA A 159 0.89 -0.97 15.62
C ALA A 159 1.54 -1.35 16.96
N ILE A 160 2.85 -1.63 16.98
CA ILE A 160 3.62 -1.88 18.19
C ILE A 160 3.64 -0.63 19.08
N GLU A 161 3.94 0.55 18.52
CA GLU A 161 3.96 1.82 19.27
C GLU A 161 2.60 2.13 19.93
N LEU A 162 1.48 1.75 19.29
CA LEU A 162 0.13 1.93 19.85
C LEU A 162 -0.21 0.92 20.96
N CYS A 163 0.10 -0.36 20.75
CA CYS A 163 -0.33 -1.43 21.65
C CYS A 163 0.68 -1.74 22.77
N MET A 164 1.96 -1.46 22.54
CA MET A 164 3.09 -1.76 23.42
C MET A 164 4.13 -0.62 23.38
N PRO A 165 3.79 0.57 23.91
CA PRO A 165 4.57 1.80 23.73
C PRO A 165 5.96 1.79 24.37
N ILE A 166 6.24 0.83 25.27
CA ILE A 166 7.54 0.68 25.94
C ILE A 166 8.47 -0.31 25.23
N THR A 167 8.00 -0.97 24.17
CA THR A 167 8.73 -1.99 23.43
C THR A 167 9.57 -1.36 22.31
N ILE A 168 10.82 -1.79 22.16
CA ILE A 168 11.72 -1.30 21.12
C ILE A 168 11.62 -2.23 19.91
N HIS A 169 11.12 -1.72 18.79
CA HIS A 169 11.14 -2.40 17.50
C HIS A 169 12.51 -2.22 16.84
N ARG A 170 13.13 -3.31 16.35
CA ARG A 170 14.45 -3.28 15.69
C ARG A 170 14.43 -4.05 14.39
#